data_AF-M0NX68-F1
#
_entry.id   AF-M0NX68-F1
#
_cell.length_a   1.000
_cell.length_b   1.000
_cell.length_c   1.000
_cell.angle_alpha   90.00
_cell.angle_beta   90.00
_cell.angle_gamma   90.00
#
_symmetry.space_group_name_H-M   'P 1'
#
loop_
_entity.id
_entity.type
_entity.pdbx_description
1 polymer ?
#
loop_
_entity_poly.entity_id
_entity_poly.type
_entity_poly.pdbx_seq_one_letter_code
_entity_poly.pdbx_strand_id
1 'polypeptide(L)' 'MSEASIESDKEIGVALALGAIAVVGAVVMFGHPSQLGKAWGFGAAFVFALCSVVAVQIFD' A
#
# COMPACT_ATOMS: atom_id res chain seq x y z
N MET A 1 3.21 -23.93 -25.93
CA MET A 1 2.86 -23.19 -24.70
C MET A 1 4.11 -23.21 -23.83
N SER A 2 5.06 -22.32 -24.13
CA SER A 2 6.23 -22.14 -23.27
C SER A 2 5.76 -21.27 -22.12
N GLU A 3 6.01 -21.70 -20.89
CA GLU A 3 5.90 -20.86 -19.69
C GLU A 3 6.66 -19.57 -19.95
N ALA A 4 5.95 -18.54 -20.40
CA ALA A 4 6.35 -17.18 -20.15
C ALA A 4 6.18 -17.03 -18.64
N SER A 5 7.21 -17.43 -17.89
CA SER A 5 7.53 -16.75 -16.65
C SER A 5 7.58 -15.28 -17.04
N ILE A 6 6.44 -14.61 -16.92
CA ILE A 6 6.40 -13.18 -16.80
C ILE A 6 7.28 -12.96 -15.59
N GLU A 7 8.52 -12.56 -15.84
CA GLU A 7 9.39 -11.98 -14.84
C GLU A 7 8.68 -10.71 -14.41
N SER A 8 7.67 -10.91 -13.57
CA SER A 8 6.80 -9.87 -13.09
C SER A 8 7.63 -9.16 -12.05
N ASP A 9 7.89 -7.87 -12.26
CA ASP A 9 8.54 -6.99 -11.28
C ASP A 9 7.69 -6.96 -10.01
N LYS A 10 7.94 -7.95 -9.15
CA LYS A 10 7.16 -8.25 -7.96
C LYS A 10 7.31 -7.14 -6.95
N GLU A 11 8.50 -6.54 -6.92
CA GLU A 11 8.81 -5.31 -6.21
C GLU A 11 7.78 -4.21 -6.54
N ILE A 12 7.66 -3.84 -7.82
CA ILE A 12 6.76 -2.79 -8.28
C ILE A 12 5.30 -3.18 -8.01
N GLY A 13 4.91 -4.42 -8.30
CA GLY A 13 3.54 -4.90 -8.12
C GLY A 13 3.08 -4.86 -6.66
N VAL A 14 3.92 -5.32 -5.73
CA VAL A 14 3.60 -5.32 -4.29
C VAL A 14 3.67 -3.91 -3.72
N ALA A 15 4.67 -3.11 -4.12
CA ALA A 15 4.79 -1.72 -3.69
C ALA A 15 3.56 -0.89 -4.11
N LEU A 16 3.11 -1.05 -5.35
CA LEU A 16 1.92 -0.39 -5.89
C LEU A 16 0.64 -0.81 -5.15
N ALA A 17 0.46 -2.12 -4.90
CA ALA A 17 -0.71 -2.61 -4.18
C ALA A 17 -0.78 -2.04 -2.75
N LEU A 18 0.34 -2.04 -2.03
CA LEU A 18 0.41 -1.47 -0.68
C LEU A 18 0.23 0.05 -0.69
N GLY A 19 0.79 0.74 -1.69
CA GLY A 19 0.58 2.16 -1.92
C GLY A 19 -0.88 2.51 -2.18
N ALA A 20 -1.61 1.71 -2.97
CA ALA A 20 -3.03 1.92 -3.20
C ALA A 20 -3.86 1.81 -1.91
N ILE A 21 -3.55 0.83 -1.05
CA ILE A 21 -4.20 0.71 0.27
C ILE A 21 -3.87 1.92 1.14
N ALA A 22 -2.63 2.42 1.09
CA ALA A 22 -2.24 3.62 1.83
C ALA A 22 -3.04 4.85 1.38
N VAL A 23 -3.29 5.00 0.07
CA VAL A 23 -4.15 6.06 -0.48
C VAL A 23 -5.59 5.92 0.02
N VAL A 24 -6.15 4.71 0.06
CA VAL A 24 -7.50 4.49 0.64
C VAL A 24 -7.54 4.91 2.11
N GLY A 25 -6.52 4.57 2.90
CA GLY A 25 -6.39 5.03 4.28
C GLY A 25 -6.36 6.56 4.39
N ALA A 26 -5.64 7.24 3.48
CA ALA A 26 -5.61 8.69 3.42
C ALA A 26 -6.98 9.29 3.04
N VAL A 27 -7.71 8.68 2.10
CA VAL A 27 -9.09 9.10 1.77
C VAL A 27 -9.98 9.00 3.00
N VAL A 28 -9.89 7.92 3.77
CA VAL A 28 -10.63 7.78 5.04
C VAL A 28 -10.20 8.87 6.03
N MET A 29 -8.91 9.16 6.15
CA MET A 29 -8.39 10.23 7.02
C MET A 29 -9.03 11.59 6.72
N PHE A 30 -9.23 11.94 5.45
CA PHE A 30 -9.82 13.22 5.07
C PHE A 30 -11.35 13.21 5.00
N GLY A 31 -11.96 12.08 4.66
CA GLY A 31 -13.40 11.94 4.45
C GLY A 31 -14.22 11.59 5.69
N HIS A 32 -13.61 11.10 6.77
CA HIS A 32 -14.37 10.61 7.92
C HIS A 32 -14.89 11.75 8.83
N PRO A 33 -16.16 11.72 9.28
CA PRO A 33 -16.75 12.81 10.07
C PRO A 33 -16.23 12.89 11.52
N SER A 34 -15.75 11.77 12.08
CA SER A 34 -15.25 11.69 13.46
C SER A 34 -13.72 11.68 13.53
N GLN A 35 -13.15 12.31 14.57
CA GLN A 35 -11.69 12.32 14.79
C GLN A 35 -11.11 10.92 14.94
N LEU A 36 -11.85 10.00 15.57
CA LEU A 36 -11.40 8.62 15.73
C LEU A 36 -11.28 7.88 14.38
N GLY A 37 -12.23 8.09 13.46
CA GLY A 37 -12.14 7.49 12.13
C GLY A 37 -11.03 8.11 11.28
N LYS A 38 -10.77 9.42 11.44
CA LYS A 38 -9.60 10.06 10.81
C LYS A 38 -8.28 9.49 11.32
N ALA A 39 -8.17 9.28 12.64
CA ALA A 39 -6.98 8.68 13.26
C ALA A 39 -6.73 7.25 12.76
N TRP A 40 -7.79 6.45 12.61
CA TRP A 40 -7.70 5.11 12.01
C TRP A 40 -7.29 5.16 10.53
N GLY A 41 -7.83 6.11 9.75
CA GLY A 41 -7.42 6.33 8.36
C GLY A 41 -5.94 6.67 8.24
N PHE A 42 -5.45 7.58 9.07
CA PHE A 42 -4.03 7.93 9.14
C PHE A 42 -3.16 6.73 9.54
N GLY A 43 -3.54 6.03 10.62
CA GLY A 43 -2.78 4.87 11.12
C GLY A 43 -2.66 3.77 10.07
N ALA A 44 -3.75 3.45 9.39
CA ALA A 44 -3.74 2.50 8.28
C ALA A 44 -2.84 3.00 7.13
N ALA A 45 -3.01 4.24 6.68
CA ALA A 45 -2.22 4.81 5.60
C ALA A 45 -0.71 4.75 5.89
N PHE A 46 -0.32 5.11 7.11
CA PHE A 46 1.06 5.10 7.55
C PHE A 46 1.66 3.70 7.58
N VAL A 47 0.96 2.72 8.17
CA VAL A 47 1.44 1.33 8.24
C VAL A 47 1.59 0.72 6.85
N PHE A 48 0.61 0.89 5.97
CA PHE A 48 0.68 0.35 4.61
C PHE A 48 1.75 1.04 3.74
N ALA A 49 1.98 2.34 3.94
CA ALA A 49 3.08 3.05 3.30
C ALA A 49 4.45 2.52 3.75
N LEU A 50 4.63 2.25 5.05
CA LEU A 50 5.86 1.63 5.56
C LEU A 50 6.04 0.22 5.00
N CYS A 51 4.98 -0.59 4.97
CA CYS A 51 5.03 -1.92 4.37
C CYS A 51 5.40 -1.87 2.88
N SER A 52 4.94 -0.85 2.13
CA SER A 52 5.31 -0.67 0.72
C SER A 52 6.82 -0.47 0.57
N VAL A 53 7.41 0.39 1.40
CA VAL A 53 8.85 0.67 1.41
C VAL A 53 9.67 -0.57 1.81
N VAL A 54 9.19 -1.33 2.80
CA VAL A 54 9.82 -2.61 3.20
C VAL A 54 9.69 -3.66 2.10
N ALA A 55 8.55 -3.73 1.40
CA ALA A 55 8.36 -4.66 0.30
C ALA A 55 9.33 -4.37 -0.86
N VAL A 56 9.55 -3.09 -1.19
CA VAL A 56 10.58 -2.70 -2.15
C VAL A 56 11.94 -3.24 -1.71
N GLN A 57 12.37 -2.99 -0.48
CA GLN A 57 13.68 -3.44 0.01
C GLN A 57 13.87 -4.97 0.06
N ILE A 58 12.78 -5.74 0.16
CA ILE A 58 12.84 -7.21 0.20
C ILE A 58 12.84 -7.80 -1.22
N PHE A 59 12.26 -7.09 -2.20
CA PHE A 59 12.10 -7.56 -3.58
C PHE A 59 13.04 -6.88 -4.58
N ASP A 60 13.76 -5.84 -4.17
CA ASP A 60 14.97 -5.26 -4.81
C ASP A 60 16.14 -6.26 -4.77
#